data_AF-A0A9W4HQZ3-F1
#
_entry.id   AF-A0A9W4HQZ3-F1
#
_cell.length_a   1.000
_cell.length_b   1.000
_cell.length_c   1.000
_cell.angle_alpha   90.00
_cell.angle_beta   90.00
_cell.angle_gamma   90.00
#
_symmetry.space_group_name_H-M   'P 1'
#
loop_
_entity.id
_entity.type
_entity.pdbx_description
1 polymer ?
#
loop_
_entity_poly.entity_id
_entity_poly.type
_entity_poly.pdbx_seq_one_letter_code
_entity_poly.pdbx_strand_id
1 'polypeptide(L)'
;MVEIPDSQLNSLLHSHTPIWNPRPTPTTRMKTLTSLLMLAASAIVTPVASTSSSEHFHLKSIGATNQEHNNLYVYAYHTGTGLNDAVLTKDVNTASSIYLNGTNAFFDFNTKLLWGVVATGDNKFTAWEPILINAGQGSNGFSVKGNSFMWSEASGFGGWLVCHWYHNAPQLFYLNRYYDATIPSSCSKIQPKAEYIN
;
A
#
# COMPACT_ATOMS: atom_id res chain seq x y z
N MET A 1 -22.24 -33.33 17.83
CA MET A 1 -23.27 -33.00 18.82
C MET A 1 -22.78 -33.60 20.13
N VAL A 2 -22.32 -32.77 21.06
CA VAL A 2 -21.68 -33.20 22.31
C VAL A 2 -22.62 -32.77 23.43
N GLU A 3 -23.13 -33.74 24.18
CA GLU A 3 -24.05 -33.54 25.31
C GLU A 3 -23.28 -33.08 26.57
N ILE A 4 -23.88 -32.15 27.31
CA ILE A 4 -23.42 -31.68 28.63
C ILE A 4 -24.41 -32.22 29.66
N PRO A 5 -23.98 -32.85 30.77
CA PRO A 5 -24.87 -33.17 31.87
C PRO A 5 -24.85 -32.09 32.95
N ASP A 6 -26.03 -31.53 33.22
CA ASP A 6 -26.35 -30.73 34.41
C ASP A 6 -26.51 -31.64 35.63
N SER A 7 -25.67 -31.45 36.65
CA SER A 7 -26.07 -31.64 38.06
C SER A 7 -24.98 -31.17 39.03
N GLN A 8 -25.16 -30.00 39.63
CA GLN A 8 -25.02 -29.78 41.08
C GLN A 8 -25.49 -28.35 41.40
N LEU A 9 -26.76 -28.24 41.77
CA LEU A 9 -27.40 -27.04 42.32
C LEU A 9 -27.04 -26.88 43.81
N ASN A 10 -26.75 -25.63 44.18
CA ASN A 10 -27.06 -24.94 45.44
C ASN A 10 -26.58 -25.48 46.79
N SER A 11 -25.93 -24.61 47.57
CA SER A 11 -26.33 -24.35 48.97
C SER A 11 -25.52 -23.24 49.67
N LEU A 12 -26.22 -22.11 49.92
CA LEU A 12 -26.34 -21.40 51.22
C LEU A 12 -25.11 -20.62 51.77
N LEU A 13 -25.18 -19.45 52.44
CA LEU A 13 -26.16 -18.35 52.64
C LEU A 13 -25.58 -17.42 53.76
N HIS A 14 -25.97 -16.14 53.75
CA HIS A 14 -26.11 -15.17 54.89
C HIS A 14 -24.92 -14.55 55.65
N SER A 15 -24.87 -13.21 55.68
CA SER A 15 -25.33 -12.35 56.82
C SER A 15 -24.83 -10.89 56.63
N HIS A 16 -25.70 -9.92 56.30
CA HIS A 16 -26.44 -8.96 57.15
C HIS A 16 -25.66 -7.73 57.66
N THR A 17 -26.33 -6.57 57.49
CA THR A 17 -25.93 -5.15 57.61
C THR A 17 -25.92 -4.64 59.07
N PRO A 18 -25.49 -3.39 59.35
CA PRO A 18 -26.47 -2.29 59.41
C PRO A 18 -25.98 -0.89 58.98
N ILE A 19 -26.97 -0.01 58.82
CA ILE A 19 -26.95 1.40 58.40
C ILE A 19 -26.62 2.32 59.60
N TRP A 20 -25.82 3.37 59.38
CA TRP A 20 -25.80 4.54 60.27
C TRP A 20 -25.64 5.84 59.46
N ASN A 21 -26.42 6.86 59.83
CA ASN A 21 -26.47 8.17 59.19
C ASN A 21 -26.59 9.25 60.29
N PRO A 22 -25.70 10.26 60.36
CA PRO A 22 -25.99 11.49 61.08
C PRO A 22 -25.90 12.76 60.19
N ARG A 23 -26.74 13.74 60.55
CA ARG A 23 -26.92 15.09 59.97
C ARG A 23 -25.80 16.11 60.37
N PRO A 24 -25.75 17.31 59.75
CA PRO A 24 -24.53 18.11 59.55
C PRO A 24 -24.35 19.34 60.47
N THR A 25 -23.14 19.96 60.46
CA THR A 25 -22.77 21.42 60.46
C THR A 25 -21.39 21.67 61.13
N PRO A 26 -20.71 22.84 61.01
CA PRO A 26 -20.58 23.79 59.89
C PRO A 26 -19.12 24.20 59.57
N THR A 27 -18.93 24.84 58.41
CA THR A 27 -17.85 25.80 58.05
C THR A 27 -16.40 25.33 58.14
N THR A 28 -15.63 25.36 57.05
CA THR A 28 -14.94 26.58 56.62
C THR A 28 -14.67 26.57 55.12
N ARG A 29 -14.96 27.72 54.51
CA ARG A 29 -14.80 28.04 53.10
C ARG A 29 -13.31 28.11 52.76
N MET A 30 -12.80 27.23 51.90
CA MET A 30 -11.53 27.44 51.21
C MET A 30 -11.79 27.34 49.71
N LYS A 31 -11.76 28.49 49.04
CA LYS A 31 -11.88 28.59 47.59
C LYS A 31 -10.51 28.34 46.99
N THR A 32 -10.26 27.14 46.50
CA THR A 32 -9.14 26.89 45.58
C THR A 32 -9.72 26.84 44.17
N LEU A 33 -9.58 27.95 43.43
CA LEU A 33 -9.79 27.94 41.98
C LEU A 33 -8.61 27.19 41.35
N THR A 34 -8.82 25.92 41.02
CA THR A 34 -7.88 25.17 40.19
C THR A 34 -8.22 25.48 38.74
N SER A 35 -7.49 26.41 38.12
CA SER A 35 -7.56 26.66 36.68
C SER A 35 -7.04 25.43 35.94
N LEU A 36 -7.95 24.65 35.35
CA LEU A 36 -7.63 23.61 34.38
C LEU A 36 -7.30 24.29 33.03
N LEU A 37 -6.02 24.53 32.74
CA LEU A 37 -5.60 24.85 31.37
C LEU A 37 -5.61 23.55 30.55
N MET A 38 -6.69 23.32 29.81
CA MET A 38 -6.71 22.34 28.71
C MET A 38 -5.84 22.88 27.57
N LEU A 39 -4.65 22.31 27.40
CA LEU A 39 -3.81 22.59 26.23
C LEU A 39 -4.37 21.80 25.04
N ALA A 40 -5.22 22.44 24.24
CA ALA A 40 -5.69 21.87 22.98
C ALA A 40 -4.54 21.83 21.97
N ALA A 41 -3.93 20.66 21.78
CA ALA A 41 -3.01 20.43 20.68
C ALA A 41 -3.83 20.32 19.38
N SER A 42 -3.89 21.41 18.62
CA SER A 42 -4.41 21.38 17.26
C SER A 42 -3.46 20.55 16.39
N ALA A 43 -3.82 19.30 16.10
CA ALA A 43 -3.16 18.55 15.04
C ALA A 43 -3.44 19.26 13.72
N ILE A 44 -2.41 19.88 13.13
CA ILE A 44 -2.49 20.41 11.77
C ILE A 44 -2.52 19.19 10.86
N VAL A 45 -3.70 18.74 10.47
CA VAL A 45 -3.86 17.78 9.38
C VAL A 45 -3.54 18.57 8.11
N THR A 46 -2.28 18.55 7.67
CA THR A 46 -1.94 19.02 6.33
C THR A 46 -2.65 18.09 5.34
N PRO A 47 -3.58 18.57 4.51
CA PRO A 47 -4.03 17.76 3.40
C PRO A 47 -2.79 17.53 2.53
N VAL A 48 -2.32 16.27 2.45
CA VAL A 48 -1.51 15.87 1.31
C VAL A 48 -2.44 16.06 0.13
N ALA A 49 -2.17 17.08 -0.68
CA ALA A 49 -2.85 17.22 -1.95
C ALA A 49 -2.52 15.96 -2.75
N SER A 50 -3.43 14.98 -2.73
CA SER A 50 -3.48 13.94 -3.74
C SER A 50 -3.92 14.65 -5.01
N THR A 51 -2.96 15.24 -5.71
CA THR A 51 -3.16 15.67 -7.08
C THR A 51 -3.47 14.40 -7.86
N SER A 52 -4.76 14.18 -8.14
CA SER A 52 -5.15 13.34 -9.27
C SER A 52 -4.64 14.05 -10.52
N SER A 53 -3.35 13.86 -10.82
CA SER A 53 -2.75 14.36 -12.03
C SER A 53 -3.23 13.45 -13.15
N SER A 54 -4.07 14.00 -14.03
CA SER A 54 -4.38 13.38 -15.32
C SER A 54 -3.22 13.47 -16.30
N GLU A 55 -2.05 13.95 -15.88
CA GLU A 55 -0.88 13.99 -16.75
C GLU A 55 -0.39 12.58 -16.97
N HIS A 56 -0.18 12.28 -18.25
CA HIS A 56 0.32 10.99 -18.67
C HIS A 56 1.85 11.00 -18.60
N PHE A 57 2.42 9.85 -18.27
CA PHE A 57 3.87 9.65 -18.21
C PHE A 57 4.23 8.23 -18.66
N HIS A 58 5.49 8.07 -19.06
CA HIS A 58 6.12 6.76 -19.18
C HIS A 58 6.88 6.42 -17.90
N LEU A 59 6.99 5.13 -17.59
CA LEU A 59 7.86 4.64 -16.52
C LEU A 59 9.20 4.18 -17.10
N LYS A 60 10.28 4.86 -16.70
CA LYS A 60 11.64 4.56 -17.13
C LYS A 60 12.47 3.99 -15.99
N SER A 61 13.15 2.87 -16.19
CA SER A 61 14.05 2.29 -15.20
C SER A 61 15.34 3.11 -15.06
N ILE A 62 15.72 3.42 -13.82
CA ILE A 62 17.03 4.03 -13.49
C ILE A 62 17.60 3.39 -12.21
N GLY A 63 18.89 3.63 -11.96
CA GLY A 63 19.56 3.23 -10.72
C GLY A 63 19.91 1.74 -10.62
N ALA A 64 19.79 0.99 -11.71
CA ALA A 64 20.22 -0.40 -11.78
C ALA A 64 21.74 -0.54 -11.70
N THR A 65 22.20 -1.57 -10.99
CA THR A 65 23.62 -1.98 -10.98
C THR A 65 24.03 -2.55 -12.33
N ASN A 66 23.19 -3.38 -12.96
CA ASN A 66 23.35 -3.80 -14.34
C ASN A 66 22.88 -2.69 -15.29
N GLN A 67 23.78 -2.15 -16.10
CA GLN A 67 23.47 -1.04 -17.00
C GLN A 67 22.43 -1.40 -18.07
N GLU A 68 22.30 -2.67 -18.44
CA GLU A 68 21.26 -3.12 -19.39
C GLU A 68 19.84 -3.00 -18.83
N HIS A 69 19.69 -2.86 -17.50
CA HIS A 69 18.40 -2.63 -16.87
C HIS A 69 18.06 -1.14 -16.68
N ASN A 70 18.93 -0.22 -17.11
CA ASN A 70 18.67 1.22 -17.10
C ASN A 70 18.13 1.70 -18.45
N ASN A 71 17.39 2.80 -18.43
CA ASN A 71 16.80 3.45 -19.61
C ASN A 71 15.85 2.55 -20.40
N LEU A 72 15.16 1.64 -19.71
CA LEU A 72 14.09 0.83 -20.29
C LEU A 72 12.73 1.40 -19.88
N TYR A 73 11.75 1.36 -20.78
CA TYR A 73 10.40 1.85 -20.57
C TYR A 73 9.41 0.70 -20.40
N VAL A 74 8.49 0.84 -19.45
CA VAL A 74 7.47 -0.18 -19.18
C VAL A 74 6.39 -0.17 -20.27
N TYR A 75 5.99 -1.36 -20.71
CA TYR A 75 4.82 -1.59 -21.56
C TYR A 75 4.06 -2.84 -21.15
N ALA A 76 2.81 -2.95 -21.58
CA ALA A 76 2.01 -4.16 -21.39
C ALA A 76 2.32 -5.21 -22.44
N TYR A 77 2.88 -6.34 -22.01
CA TYR A 77 3.05 -7.52 -22.84
C TYR A 77 1.84 -8.45 -22.66
N HIS A 78 1.05 -8.62 -23.72
CA HIS A 78 -0.19 -9.39 -23.69
C HIS A 78 0.08 -10.88 -23.45
N THR A 79 -0.41 -11.39 -22.32
CA THR A 79 -0.31 -12.79 -21.92
C THR A 79 -1.64 -13.53 -22.02
N GLY A 80 -2.75 -12.81 -22.18
CA GLY A 80 -4.08 -13.38 -22.36
C GLY A 80 -5.17 -12.31 -22.32
N THR A 81 -6.42 -12.74 -22.44
CA THR A 81 -7.56 -11.81 -22.48
C THR A 81 -7.66 -11.01 -21.19
N GLY A 82 -7.43 -9.70 -21.29
CA GLY A 82 -7.44 -8.80 -20.13
C GLY A 82 -6.23 -8.95 -19.21
N LEU A 83 -5.19 -9.68 -19.62
CA LEU A 83 -4.01 -9.98 -18.82
C LEU A 83 -2.73 -9.55 -19.54
N ASN A 84 -1.89 -8.81 -18.84
CA ASN A 84 -0.58 -8.42 -19.36
C ASN A 84 0.47 -8.42 -18.25
N ASP A 85 1.70 -8.74 -18.63
CA ASP A 85 2.87 -8.55 -17.77
C ASP A 85 3.46 -7.15 -18.02
N ALA A 86 3.98 -6.52 -16.96
CA ALA A 86 4.74 -5.28 -17.09
C ALA A 86 6.17 -5.58 -17.55
N VAL A 87 6.40 -5.52 -18.86
CA VAL A 87 7.70 -5.77 -19.50
C VAL A 87 8.38 -4.44 -19.82
N LEU A 88 9.71 -4.44 -19.96
CA LEU A 88 10.49 -3.25 -20.27
C LEU A 88 11.19 -3.35 -21.62
N THR A 89 11.28 -2.22 -22.34
CA THR A 89 11.89 -2.11 -23.67
C THR A 89 12.77 -0.87 -23.80
N LYS A 90 13.76 -0.89 -24.71
CA LYS A 90 14.55 0.31 -25.05
C LYS A 90 13.79 1.28 -25.98
N ASP A 91 12.77 0.79 -26.69
CA ASP A 91 12.00 1.59 -27.62
C ASP A 91 10.91 2.40 -26.90
N VAL A 92 11.09 3.71 -26.85
CA VAL A 92 10.12 4.63 -26.25
C VAL A 92 8.77 4.63 -26.98
N ASN A 93 8.72 4.30 -28.28
CA ASN A 93 7.45 4.28 -29.02
C ASN A 93 6.57 3.09 -28.64
N THR A 94 7.17 2.06 -28.04
CA THR A 94 6.45 0.90 -27.48
C THR A 94 6.04 1.15 -26.02
N ALA A 95 6.61 2.16 -25.36
CA ALA A 95 6.31 2.49 -23.97
C ALA A 95 4.82 2.80 -23.79
N SER A 96 4.21 2.24 -22.75
CA SER A 96 2.82 2.54 -22.45
C SER A 96 2.68 3.88 -21.74
N SER A 97 1.61 4.59 -22.07
CA SER A 97 1.18 5.81 -21.38
C SER A 97 0.48 5.45 -20.07
N ILE A 98 0.82 6.12 -18.98
CA ILE A 98 0.33 5.82 -17.63
C ILE A 98 -0.16 7.10 -16.97
N TYR A 99 -1.26 7.02 -16.22
CA TYR A 99 -1.75 8.12 -15.40
C TYR A 99 -2.14 7.63 -14.00
N LEU A 100 -2.22 8.57 -13.04
CA LEU A 100 -2.71 8.30 -11.69
C LEU A 100 -4.13 8.83 -11.51
N ASN A 101 -4.98 8.04 -10.87
CA ASN A 101 -6.27 8.49 -10.38
C ASN A 101 -6.40 8.09 -8.90
N GLY A 102 -6.28 9.08 -8.01
CA GLY A 102 -6.11 8.82 -6.58
C GLY A 102 -4.83 8.02 -6.33
N THR A 103 -4.97 6.81 -5.80
CA THR A 103 -3.84 5.89 -5.54
C THR A 103 -3.78 4.70 -6.50
N ASN A 104 -4.59 4.74 -7.57
CA ASN A 104 -4.55 3.74 -8.63
C ASN A 104 -3.67 4.26 -9.77
N ALA A 105 -2.92 3.36 -10.39
CA ALA A 105 -2.16 3.63 -11.60
C ALA A 105 -2.82 2.86 -12.76
N PHE A 106 -3.02 3.57 -13.88
CA PHE A 106 -3.71 3.03 -15.05
C PHE A 106 -2.86 3.21 -16.29
N PHE A 107 -2.82 2.16 -17.12
CA PHE A 107 -2.27 2.21 -18.45
C PHE A 107 -3.35 2.68 -19.42
N ASP A 108 -3.05 3.70 -20.21
CA ASP A 108 -3.97 4.24 -21.21
C ASP A 108 -3.75 3.56 -22.55
N PHE A 109 -4.62 2.58 -22.86
CA PHE A 109 -4.67 1.93 -24.16
C PHE A 109 -5.77 2.51 -25.07
N ASN A 110 -6.31 3.68 -24.73
CA ASN A 110 -7.42 4.32 -25.44
C ASN A 110 -8.62 3.38 -25.63
N THR A 111 -8.97 2.65 -24.56
CA THR A 111 -10.15 1.77 -24.55
C THR A 111 -11.12 2.18 -23.45
N LYS A 112 -12.34 1.64 -23.50
CA LYS A 112 -13.36 1.89 -22.47
C LYS A 112 -13.06 1.16 -21.15
N LEU A 113 -12.15 0.19 -21.18
CA LEU A 113 -11.76 -0.57 -20.00
C LEU A 113 -10.63 0.16 -19.29
N LEU A 114 -10.64 0.10 -17.95
CA LEU A 114 -9.48 0.47 -17.16
C LEU A 114 -8.45 -0.66 -17.22
N TRP A 115 -7.17 -0.29 -17.23
CA TRP A 115 -6.05 -1.23 -17.22
C TRP A 115 -5.15 -0.91 -16.04
N GLY A 116 -5.53 -1.44 -14.88
CA GLY A 116 -4.87 -1.14 -13.61
C GLY A 116 -3.56 -1.91 -13.43
N VAL A 117 -2.60 -1.26 -12.79
CA VAL A 117 -1.38 -1.90 -12.31
C VAL A 117 -1.70 -2.79 -11.12
N VAL A 118 -1.26 -4.05 -11.14
CA VAL A 118 -1.47 -5.02 -10.07
C VAL A 118 -0.13 -5.33 -9.41
N ALA A 119 -0.01 -5.03 -8.12
CA ALA A 119 1.17 -5.28 -7.29
C ALA A 119 0.93 -6.29 -6.16
N THR A 120 -0.22 -6.95 -6.14
CA THR A 120 -0.48 -8.06 -5.21
C THR A 120 -0.65 -9.30 -6.05
N GLY A 121 0.38 -10.15 -6.10
CA GLY A 121 0.20 -11.51 -6.60
C GLY A 121 -0.63 -12.35 -5.64
N ASP A 122 -1.04 -13.51 -6.12
CA ASP A 122 -1.95 -14.42 -5.42
C ASP A 122 -1.37 -15.02 -4.13
N ASN A 123 -0.09 -14.80 -3.81
CA ASN A 123 0.53 -15.34 -2.61
C ASN A 123 1.30 -14.27 -1.81
N LYS A 124 0.91 -14.07 -0.55
CA LYS A 124 1.62 -13.16 0.37
C LYS A 124 2.93 -13.75 0.90
N PHE A 125 3.52 -14.75 0.23
CA PHE A 125 4.60 -15.61 0.77
C PHE A 125 5.89 -15.61 -0.05
N THR A 126 5.96 -14.81 -1.11
CA THR A 126 7.16 -14.67 -1.93
C THR A 126 7.86 -13.35 -1.64
N ALA A 127 9.19 -13.37 -1.74
CA ALA A 127 10.03 -12.20 -1.45
C ALA A 127 10.01 -11.15 -2.57
N TRP A 128 9.51 -11.51 -3.74
CA TRP A 128 9.26 -10.62 -4.86
C TRP A 128 8.23 -11.26 -5.82
N GLU A 129 7.44 -10.41 -6.48
CA GLU A 129 6.36 -10.84 -7.38
C GLU A 129 6.28 -9.94 -8.62
N PRO A 130 5.78 -10.46 -9.75
CA PRO A 130 5.66 -9.70 -10.98
C PRO A 130 4.61 -8.59 -10.84
N ILE A 131 4.85 -7.48 -11.52
CA ILE A 131 3.83 -6.48 -11.76
C ILE A 131 3.05 -6.86 -13.00
N LEU A 132 1.73 -6.84 -12.86
CA LEU A 132 0.80 -7.10 -13.96
C LEU A 132 0.07 -5.81 -14.35
N ILE A 133 -0.47 -5.80 -15.56
CA ILE A 133 -1.30 -4.71 -16.10
C ILE A 133 -2.56 -5.38 -16.64
N ASN A 134 -3.61 -5.42 -15.82
CA ASN A 134 -4.80 -6.22 -16.12
C ASN A 134 -6.03 -5.34 -16.27
N ALA A 135 -7.02 -5.84 -17.00
CA ALA A 135 -8.31 -5.18 -17.09
C ALA A 135 -8.95 -5.06 -15.70
N GLY A 136 -9.38 -3.85 -15.34
CA GLY A 136 -9.96 -3.52 -14.03
C GLY A 136 -9.21 -2.42 -13.29
N GLN A 137 -9.54 -2.26 -12.00
CA GLN A 137 -9.03 -1.17 -11.15
C GLN A 137 -7.56 -1.31 -10.74
N GLY A 138 -7.02 -2.53 -10.78
CA GLY A 138 -5.69 -2.83 -10.26
C GLY A 138 -5.59 -2.72 -8.75
N SER A 139 -4.37 -2.62 -8.25
CA SER A 139 -4.06 -2.39 -6.84
C SER A 139 -4.11 -0.89 -6.50
N ASN A 140 -4.43 -0.58 -5.24
CA ASN A 140 -4.30 0.77 -4.69
C ASN A 140 -2.91 0.99 -4.09
N GLY A 141 -2.57 2.24 -3.79
CA GLY A 141 -1.35 2.62 -3.07
C GLY A 141 -0.19 3.05 -3.97
N PHE A 142 -0.43 3.27 -5.26
CA PHE A 142 0.57 3.86 -6.16
C PHE A 142 0.63 5.38 -5.99
N SER A 143 1.82 5.92 -6.16
CA SER A 143 2.06 7.37 -6.17
C SER A 143 3.32 7.70 -6.96
N VAL A 144 3.42 8.95 -7.41
CA VAL A 144 4.67 9.54 -7.89
C VAL A 144 5.09 10.61 -6.89
N LYS A 145 6.28 10.47 -6.30
CA LYS A 145 6.87 11.46 -5.38
C LYS A 145 8.10 12.08 -6.02
N GLY A 146 8.06 13.37 -6.31
CA GLY A 146 9.01 13.99 -7.25
C GLY A 146 8.78 13.40 -8.62
N ASN A 147 9.66 12.50 -9.06
CA ASN A 147 9.45 11.68 -10.26
C ASN A 147 9.56 10.17 -9.97
N SER A 148 9.69 9.77 -8.71
CA SER A 148 9.82 8.35 -8.37
C SER A 148 8.45 7.71 -8.27
N PHE A 149 8.17 6.74 -9.14
CA PHE A 149 6.98 5.91 -9.03
C PHE A 149 7.18 4.90 -7.91
N MET A 150 6.20 4.81 -7.02
CA MET A 150 6.27 4.00 -5.80
C MET A 150 4.94 3.32 -5.55
N TRP A 151 5.00 2.17 -4.90
CA TRP A 151 3.85 1.53 -4.29
C TRP A 151 3.90 1.71 -2.76
N SER A 152 2.77 1.47 -2.09
CA SER A 152 2.64 1.75 -0.66
C SER A 152 3.44 0.75 0.15
N GLU A 153 4.33 1.28 0.98
CA GLU A 153 5.06 0.54 1.99
C GLU A 153 4.13 -0.18 2.98
N ALA A 154 2.97 0.40 3.29
CA ALA A 154 1.94 -0.24 4.12
C ALA A 154 1.28 -1.44 3.42
N SER A 155 1.32 -1.46 2.08
CA SER A 155 0.82 -2.59 1.27
C SER A 155 1.87 -3.68 1.06
N GLY A 156 3.08 -3.54 1.60
CA GLY A 156 4.15 -4.53 1.49
C GLY A 156 5.27 -4.17 0.52
N PHE A 157 5.26 -2.96 -0.05
CA PHE A 157 6.31 -2.53 -0.97
C PHE A 157 7.69 -2.40 -0.27
N GLY A 158 8.70 -3.08 -0.81
CA GLY A 158 10.09 -3.06 -0.37
C GLY A 158 11.08 -2.58 -1.43
N GLY A 159 10.60 -2.14 -2.58
CA GLY A 159 11.40 -1.66 -3.71
C GLY A 159 11.03 -2.31 -5.04
N TRP A 160 11.59 -1.79 -6.11
CA TRP A 160 11.39 -2.30 -7.46
C TRP A 160 12.55 -3.16 -7.93
N LEU A 161 12.24 -4.13 -8.78
CA LEU A 161 13.20 -5.04 -9.35
C LEU A 161 12.91 -5.22 -10.84
N VAL A 162 13.96 -5.24 -11.65
CA VAL A 162 13.89 -5.67 -13.05
C VAL A 162 14.66 -6.96 -13.19
N CYS A 163 14.06 -7.97 -13.80
CA CYS A 163 14.67 -9.27 -14.04
C CYS A 163 14.53 -9.68 -15.49
N HIS A 164 15.57 -10.28 -16.07
CA HIS A 164 15.38 -11.12 -17.25
C HIS A 164 14.56 -12.35 -16.83
N TRP A 165 13.41 -12.55 -17.47
CA TRP A 165 12.44 -13.58 -17.10
C TRP A 165 11.88 -14.31 -18.33
N TYR A 166 10.65 -14.82 -18.21
CA TYR A 166 10.01 -15.79 -19.09
C TYR A 166 9.84 -15.32 -20.55
N HIS A 167 9.66 -14.02 -20.80
CA HIS A 167 9.35 -13.48 -22.13
C HIS A 167 10.60 -13.10 -22.96
N ASN A 168 11.80 -13.55 -22.57
CA ASN A 168 13.08 -13.12 -23.18
C ASN A 168 13.28 -11.58 -23.17
N ALA A 169 12.59 -10.89 -22.27
CA ALA A 169 12.67 -9.45 -22.07
C ALA A 169 12.72 -9.16 -20.56
N PRO A 170 13.32 -8.03 -20.14
CA PRO A 170 13.29 -7.61 -18.76
C PRO A 170 11.84 -7.34 -18.31
N GLN A 171 11.43 -7.89 -17.16
CA GLN A 171 10.11 -7.71 -16.59
C GLN A 171 10.20 -7.00 -15.23
N LEU A 172 9.16 -6.23 -14.91
CA LEU A 172 9.06 -5.46 -13.67
C LEU A 172 8.47 -6.33 -12.56
N PHE A 173 9.12 -6.28 -11.40
CA PHE A 173 8.73 -6.96 -10.18
C PHE A 173 8.79 -5.95 -9.02
N TYR A 174 8.08 -6.24 -7.94
CA TYR A 174 8.28 -5.57 -6.66
C TYR A 174 8.90 -6.52 -5.65
N LEU A 175 9.66 -5.96 -4.71
CA LEU A 175 10.16 -6.67 -3.54
C LEU A 175 9.13 -6.59 -2.42
N ASN A 176 8.83 -7.72 -1.79
CA ASN A 176 7.96 -7.75 -0.63
C ASN A 176 8.77 -7.46 0.63
N ARG A 177 8.48 -6.34 1.32
CA ARG A 177 9.24 -5.88 2.49
C ARG A 177 9.16 -6.82 3.70
N TYR A 178 8.23 -7.77 3.70
CA TYR A 178 8.02 -8.70 4.82
C TYR A 178 8.93 -9.93 4.75
N TYR A 179 9.72 -10.07 3.68
CA TYR A 179 10.62 -11.21 3.47
C TYR A 179 12.00 -10.76 3.03
N ASP A 180 13.01 -11.51 3.45
CA ASP A 180 14.35 -11.37 2.89
C ASP A 180 14.41 -12.00 1.50
N ALA A 181 14.82 -11.20 0.51
CA ALA A 181 14.90 -11.62 -0.88
C ALA A 181 16.34 -11.96 -1.28
N THR A 182 16.58 -13.23 -1.65
CA THR A 182 17.75 -13.56 -2.47
C THR A 182 17.47 -13.14 -3.90
N ILE A 183 18.10 -12.04 -4.33
CA ILE A 183 17.93 -11.48 -5.67
C ILE A 183 18.71 -12.32 -6.69
N PRO A 184 18.06 -12.91 -7.70
CA PRO A 184 18.77 -13.62 -8.77
C PRO A 184 19.77 -12.70 -9.49
N SER A 185 20.88 -13.27 -9.98
CA SER A 185 21.92 -12.51 -10.70
C SER A 185 21.39 -11.85 -11.99
N SER A 186 20.32 -12.40 -12.57
CA SER A 186 19.62 -11.83 -13.72
C SER A 186 18.77 -10.60 -13.40
N CYS A 187 18.70 -10.19 -12.13
CA CYS A 187 17.87 -9.10 -11.65
C CYS A 187 18.70 -7.89 -11.17
N SER A 188 18.09 -6.71 -11.14
CA SER A 188 18.65 -5.53 -10.50
C SER A 188 17.57 -4.71 -9.82
N LYS A 189 17.90 -4.18 -8.63
CA LYS A 189 17.05 -3.17 -8.00
C LYS A 189 17.07 -1.91 -8.87
N ILE A 190 15.91 -1.29 -9.03
CA ILE A 190 15.76 -0.07 -9.82
C ILE A 190 14.88 0.94 -9.09
N GLN A 191 14.82 2.15 -9.63
CA GLN A 191 13.78 3.13 -9.33
C GLN A 191 13.10 3.52 -10.66
N PRO A 192 11.85 3.12 -10.93
CA PRO A 192 11.09 3.64 -12.04
C PRO A 192 10.86 5.14 -11.84
N LYS A 193 11.22 5.92 -12.86
CA LYS A 193 11.01 7.35 -12.94
C LYS A 193 9.82 7.63 -13.86
N ALA A 194 8.90 8.47 -13.41
CA ALA A 194 7.87 9.08 -14.24
C ALA A 194 8.52 10.13 -15.16
N GLU A 195 8.43 9.88 -16.46
CA GLU A 195 8.83 10.78 -17.54
C GLU A 195 7.55 11.27 -18.22
N TYR A 196 7.11 12.48 -17.87
CA TYR A 196 5.85 13.06 -18.33
C TYR A 196 5.86 13.29 -19.84
N ILE A 197 4.74 12.94 -20.48
CA ILE A 197 4.51 13.11 -21.91
C ILE A 197 3.99 14.53 -22.14
N ASN A 198 4.69 15.29 -22.98
CA ASN A 198 4.31 16.65 -23.36
C ASN A 198 3.36 16.67 -24.56
#